data_AF-A0A800BXG7-F1
#
_entry.id   AF-A0A800BXG7-F1
#
_cell.length_a   1.000
_cell.length_b   1.000
_cell.length_c   1.000
_cell.angle_alpha   90.00
_cell.angle_beta   90.00
_cell.angle_gamma   90.00
#
_symmetry.space_group_name_H-M   'P 1'
#
loop_
_entity.id
_entity.type
_entity.pdbx_description
1 polymer ?
#
loop_
_entity_poly.entity_id
_entity_poly.type
_entity_poly.pdbx_seq_one_letter_code
_entity_poly.pdbx_strand_id
1 'polypeptide(L)'
;MMNMFWRTAILCAILQALSACSGSLTSSLLRPTLANLQKQTDIDLVCEGTPSFLLMIDSMVASSPDDKKLLMTATQAFTGYAAALDACKRPERAAIISNKARTYGVSLLKDDDAPESIYNLPLADLQELLGSYDSGDV
;
A
#
# COMPACT_ATOMS: atom_id res chain seq x y z
N MET A 1 -5.55 -32.46 35.63
CA MET A 1 -4.46 -31.71 34.96
C MET A 1 -4.64 -31.61 33.45
N MET A 2 -5.01 -32.69 32.72
CA MET A 2 -5.20 -32.68 31.25
C MET A 2 -6.14 -31.58 30.72
N ASN A 3 -7.25 -31.32 31.41
CA ASN A 3 -8.24 -30.31 30.99
C ASN A 3 -7.77 -28.87 31.19
N MET A 4 -6.79 -28.62 32.07
CA MET A 4 -6.24 -27.28 32.29
C MET A 4 -5.27 -26.93 31.15
N PHE A 5 -4.41 -27.87 30.76
CA PHE A 5 -3.48 -27.70 29.64
C PHE A 5 -4.20 -27.56 28.29
N TRP A 6 -5.31 -28.29 28.09
CA TRP A 6 -6.12 -28.13 26.88
C TRP A 6 -6.78 -26.74 26.81
N ARG A 7 -7.31 -26.25 27.94
CA ARG A 7 -7.93 -24.91 28.00
C ARG A 7 -6.91 -23.80 27.77
N THR A 8 -5.70 -23.89 28.33
CA THR A 8 -4.64 -22.90 28.08
C THR A 8 -4.12 -22.96 26.65
N ALA A 9 -4.04 -24.16 26.05
CA ALA A 9 -3.67 -24.33 24.65
C ALA A 9 -4.70 -23.72 23.69
N ILE A 10 -6.01 -23.93 23.93
CA ILE A 10 -7.09 -23.28 23.15
C ILE A 10 -6.99 -21.76 23.28
N LEU A 11 -6.77 -21.25 24.50
CA LEU A 11 -6.69 -19.81 24.72
C LEU A 11 -5.49 -19.19 23.99
N CYS A 12 -4.33 -19.86 23.98
CA CYS A 12 -3.15 -19.44 23.22
C CYS A 12 -3.36 -19.53 21.70
N ALA A 13 -4.08 -20.55 21.21
CA ALA A 13 -4.39 -20.68 19.79
C ALA A 13 -5.35 -19.58 19.30
N ILE A 14 -6.36 -19.22 20.10
CA ILE A 14 -7.27 -18.10 19.81
C ILE A 14 -6.49 -16.78 19.78
N LEU A 15 -5.60 -16.54 20.76
CA LEU A 15 -4.78 -15.33 20.83
C LEU A 15 -3.86 -15.16 19.61
N GLN A 16 -3.29 -16.26 19.08
CA GLN A 16 -2.48 -16.21 17.87
C GLN A 16 -3.31 -15.91 16.60
N ALA A 17 -4.55 -16.39 16.53
CA ALA A 17 -5.44 -16.12 15.38
C ALA A 17 -5.86 -14.65 15.25
N LEU A 18 -5.83 -13.86 16.33
CA LEU A 18 -6.17 -12.43 16.30
C LEU A 18 -5.09 -11.55 15.66
N SER A 19 -3.85 -12.05 15.51
CA SER A 19 -2.74 -11.28 14.95
C SER A 19 -2.74 -11.18 13.41
N ALA A 20 -3.61 -11.92 12.72
CA ALA A 20 -3.67 -11.99 11.25
C ALA A 20 -4.62 -10.96 10.59
N CYS A 21 -4.95 -9.85 11.27
CA CYS A 21 -5.98 -8.92 10.80
C CYS A 21 -5.53 -8.00 9.66
N SER A 22 -4.25 -7.62 9.59
CA SER A 22 -3.73 -6.62 8.63
C SER A 22 -3.92 -7.02 7.17
N GLY A 23 -3.58 -8.26 6.82
CA GLY A 23 -3.76 -8.76 5.45
C GLY A 23 -5.23 -8.89 5.03
N SER A 24 -6.10 -9.26 5.98
CA SER A 24 -7.55 -9.43 5.75
C SER A 24 -8.25 -8.08 5.58
N LEU A 25 -7.85 -7.07 6.36
CA LEU A 25 -8.38 -5.71 6.26
C LEU A 25 -8.03 -5.08 4.90
N THR A 26 -6.82 -5.30 4.41
CA THR A 26 -6.37 -4.79 3.11
C THR A 26 -7.23 -5.33 1.96
N SER A 27 -7.50 -6.64 1.93
CA SER A 27 -8.32 -7.25 0.88
C SER A 27 -9.81 -6.92 0.99
N SER A 28 -10.33 -6.85 2.22
CA SER A 28 -11.78 -6.73 2.44
C SER A 28 -12.29 -5.30 2.50
N LEU A 29 -11.43 -4.33 2.84
CA LEU A 29 -11.80 -2.93 3.01
C LEU A 29 -10.99 -2.00 2.11
N LEU A 30 -9.66 -2.01 2.22
CA LEU A 30 -8.84 -1.00 1.54
C LEU A 30 -8.94 -1.08 0.02
N ARG A 31 -8.76 -2.28 -0.55
CA ARG A 31 -8.81 -2.49 -2.00
C ARG A 31 -10.17 -2.13 -2.61
N PRO A 32 -11.31 -2.60 -2.07
CA PRO A 32 -12.63 -2.16 -2.54
C PRO A 32 -12.85 -0.65 -2.39
N THR A 33 -12.40 -0.04 -1.30
CA THR A 33 -12.53 1.41 -1.08
C THR A 33 -11.74 2.19 -2.12
N LEU A 34 -10.48 1.78 -2.37
CA LEU A 34 -9.66 2.35 -3.43
C LEU A 34 -10.29 2.20 -4.81
N ALA A 35 -10.81 1.01 -5.13
CA ALA A 35 -11.48 0.77 -6.40
C ALA A 35 -12.74 1.65 -6.58
N ASN A 36 -13.47 1.95 -5.51
CA ASN A 36 -14.60 2.88 -5.55
C ASN A 36 -14.13 4.33 -5.68
N LEU A 37 -13.09 4.76 -4.95
CA LEU A 37 -12.51 6.10 -5.09
C LEU A 37 -12.02 6.36 -6.52
N GLN A 38 -11.36 5.39 -7.16
CA GLN A 38 -10.88 5.51 -8.53
C GLN A 38 -11.99 5.58 -9.59
N LYS A 39 -13.19 5.10 -9.27
CA LYS A 39 -14.37 5.14 -10.16
C LYS A 39 -15.35 6.24 -9.78
N GLN A 40 -15.03 7.05 -8.76
CA GLN A 40 -15.89 8.11 -8.28
C GLN A 40 -16.00 9.21 -9.33
N THR A 41 -17.22 9.62 -9.64
CA THR A 41 -17.52 10.68 -10.61
C THR A 41 -17.52 12.07 -9.99
N ASP A 42 -17.72 12.14 -8.67
CA ASP A 42 -17.63 13.38 -7.91
C ASP A 42 -16.17 13.67 -7.55
N ILE A 43 -15.56 14.60 -8.30
CA ILE A 43 -14.16 14.97 -8.10
C ILE A 43 -13.93 15.65 -6.75
N ASP A 44 -14.89 16.44 -6.26
CA ASP A 44 -14.74 17.15 -4.99
C ASP A 44 -14.70 16.13 -3.84
N LEU A 45 -15.55 15.11 -3.89
CA LEU A 45 -15.52 14.00 -2.92
C LEU A 45 -14.18 13.24 -2.94
N VAL A 46 -13.59 13.02 -4.12
CA VAL A 46 -12.26 12.42 -4.22
C VAL A 46 -11.21 13.33 -3.59
N CYS A 47 -11.23 14.62 -3.88
CA CYS A 47 -10.24 15.58 -3.40
C CYS A 47 -10.29 15.77 -1.88
N GLU A 48 -11.47 15.71 -1.28
CA GLU A 48 -11.69 15.85 0.17
C GLU A 48 -11.49 14.54 0.93
N GLY A 49 -11.93 13.40 0.37
CA GLY A 49 -11.91 12.11 1.05
C GLY A 49 -10.56 11.37 0.95
N THR A 50 -9.88 11.49 -0.19
CA THR A 50 -8.63 10.74 -0.43
C THR A 50 -7.52 11.07 0.57
N PRO A 51 -7.27 12.33 0.99
CA PRO A 51 -6.23 12.64 1.97
C PRO A 51 -6.35 11.84 3.27
N SER A 52 -7.56 11.71 3.82
CA SER A 52 -7.82 10.93 5.05
C SER A 52 -7.59 9.43 4.82
N PHE A 53 -8.00 8.92 3.66
CA PHE A 53 -7.76 7.53 3.27
C PHE A 53 -6.25 7.22 3.14
N LEU A 54 -5.48 8.15 2.56
CA LEU A 54 -4.01 8.02 2.45
C LEU A 54 -3.33 8.04 3.83
N LEU A 55 -3.77 8.87 4.77
CA LEU A 55 -3.25 8.86 6.14
C LEU A 55 -3.51 7.54 6.86
N MET A 56 -4.68 6.93 6.64
CA MET A 56 -4.99 5.61 7.19
C MET A 56 -4.05 4.55 6.60
N ILE A 57 -3.87 4.55 5.27
CA ILE A 57 -2.92 3.65 4.60
C ILE A 57 -1.51 3.84 5.15
N ASP A 58 -1.04 5.08 5.31
CA ASP A 58 0.27 5.39 5.88
C ASP A 58 0.47 4.76 7.27
N SER A 59 -0.53 4.90 8.14
CA SER A 59 -0.52 4.33 9.49
C SER A 59 -0.44 2.79 9.45
N MET A 60 -1.18 2.18 8.53
CA MET A 60 -1.14 0.74 8.34
C MET A 60 0.21 0.27 7.80
N VAL A 61 0.79 0.97 6.83
CA VAL A 61 2.13 0.62 6.30
C VAL A 61 3.18 0.78 7.39
N ALA A 62 3.10 1.83 8.21
CA ALA A 62 4.00 2.00 9.36
C ALA A 62 3.88 0.83 10.36
N SER A 63 2.70 0.23 10.50
CA SER A 63 2.46 -0.91 11.39
C SER A 63 2.85 -2.26 10.77
N SER A 64 2.86 -2.38 9.44
CA SER A 64 3.14 -3.62 8.71
C SER A 64 3.92 -3.30 7.43
N PRO A 65 5.20 -2.92 7.54
CA PRO A 65 5.98 -2.32 6.45
C PRO A 65 6.28 -3.28 5.31
N ASP A 66 6.26 -4.60 5.56
CA ASP A 66 6.62 -5.64 4.58
C ASP A 66 5.39 -6.37 4.01
N ASP A 67 4.17 -5.92 4.32
CA ASP A 67 2.95 -6.51 3.74
C ASP A 67 2.83 -6.12 2.26
N LYS A 68 3.20 -7.05 1.37
CA LYS A 68 3.17 -6.85 -0.10
C LYS A 68 1.78 -6.42 -0.60
N LYS A 69 0.66 -6.90 -0.01
CA LYS A 69 -0.68 -6.49 -0.45
C LYS A 69 -0.98 -5.05 -0.03
N LEU A 70 -0.55 -4.66 1.17
CA LEU A 70 -0.71 -3.32 1.68
C LEU A 70 0.16 -2.32 0.91
N LEU A 71 1.43 -2.66 0.66
CA LEU A 71 2.36 -1.84 -0.14
C LEU A 71 1.85 -1.64 -1.58
N MET A 72 1.31 -2.69 -2.21
CA MET A 72 0.65 -2.57 -3.52
C MET A 72 -0.54 -1.61 -3.46
N THR A 73 -1.41 -1.76 -2.45
CA THR A 73 -2.59 -0.89 -2.29
C THR A 73 -2.18 0.56 -2.01
N ALA A 74 -1.14 0.78 -1.21
CA ALA A 74 -0.58 2.10 -0.94
C ALA A 74 -0.02 2.74 -2.21
N THR A 75 0.79 2.00 -2.95
CA THR A 75 1.36 2.46 -4.23
C THR A 75 0.25 2.93 -5.16
N GLN A 76 -0.77 2.10 -5.38
CA GLN A 76 -1.91 2.42 -6.25
C GLN A 76 -2.74 3.62 -5.77
N ALA A 77 -2.96 3.74 -4.45
CA ALA A 77 -3.71 4.86 -3.88
C ALA A 77 -2.97 6.18 -4.04
N PHE A 78 -1.68 6.22 -3.71
CA PHE A 78 -0.86 7.42 -3.84
C PHE A 78 -0.63 7.79 -5.32
N THR A 79 -0.38 6.85 -6.23
CA THR A 79 -0.28 7.16 -7.67
C THR A 79 -1.59 7.67 -8.23
N GLY A 80 -2.72 7.06 -7.86
CA GLY A 80 -4.05 7.45 -8.32
C GLY A 80 -4.39 8.87 -7.87
N TYR A 81 -4.12 9.21 -6.60
CA TYR A 81 -4.35 10.57 -6.11
C TYR A 81 -3.41 11.57 -6.76
N ALA A 82 -2.14 11.23 -6.96
CA ALA A 82 -1.19 12.10 -7.66
C ALA A 82 -1.69 12.49 -9.05
N ALA A 83 -2.26 11.54 -9.80
CA ALA A 83 -2.85 11.79 -11.11
C ALA A 83 -4.10 12.68 -11.06
N ALA A 84 -4.86 12.66 -9.96
CA ALA A 84 -6.06 13.47 -9.77
C ALA A 84 -5.78 14.91 -9.27
N LEU A 85 -4.56 15.22 -8.82
CA LEU A 85 -4.26 16.48 -8.13
C LEU A 85 -4.44 17.74 -8.98
N ASP A 86 -4.25 17.64 -10.30
CA ASP A 86 -4.52 18.76 -11.21
C ASP A 86 -6.02 19.10 -11.23
N ALA A 87 -6.88 18.08 -11.36
CA ALA A 87 -8.33 18.22 -11.25
C ALA A 87 -8.77 18.71 -9.86
N CYS A 88 -8.02 18.34 -8.81
CA CYS A 88 -8.20 18.87 -7.45
C CYS A 88 -7.65 20.29 -7.24
N LYS A 89 -7.15 20.97 -8.28
CA LYS A 89 -6.56 22.31 -8.21
C LYS A 89 -5.41 22.41 -7.21
N ARG A 90 -4.63 21.33 -7.09
CA ARG A 90 -3.47 21.19 -6.19
C ARG A 90 -2.25 20.57 -6.88
N PRO A 91 -1.89 20.99 -8.11
CA PRO A 91 -0.80 20.37 -8.88
C PRO A 91 0.55 20.46 -8.16
N GLU A 92 0.76 21.46 -7.30
CA GLU A 92 1.98 21.65 -6.51
C GLU A 92 2.26 20.48 -5.56
N ARG A 93 1.23 19.72 -5.18
CA ARG A 93 1.36 18.54 -4.32
C ARG A 93 1.74 17.27 -5.07
N ALA A 94 1.65 17.25 -6.40
CA ALA A 94 1.85 16.05 -7.19
C ALA A 94 3.21 15.41 -6.94
N ALA A 95 4.28 16.21 -6.90
CA ALA A 95 5.63 15.72 -6.59
C ALA A 95 5.71 15.04 -5.23
N ILE A 96 5.10 15.61 -4.19
CA ILE A 96 5.14 15.05 -2.82
C ILE A 96 4.38 13.72 -2.77
N ILE A 97 3.19 13.65 -3.35
CA ILE A 97 2.35 12.45 -3.36
C ILE A 97 2.97 11.35 -4.25
N SER A 98 3.52 11.70 -5.42
CA SER A 98 4.24 10.77 -6.29
C SER A 98 5.49 10.21 -5.63
N ASN A 99 6.23 11.01 -4.85
CA ASN A 99 7.39 10.51 -4.09
C ASN A 99 6.98 9.48 -3.04
N LYS A 100 5.87 9.71 -2.32
CA LYS A 100 5.29 8.70 -1.41
C LYS A 100 4.91 7.41 -2.14
N ALA A 101 4.28 7.53 -3.32
CA ALA A 101 3.95 6.39 -4.15
C ALA A 101 5.20 5.60 -4.57
N ARG A 102 6.27 6.30 -4.99
CA ARG A 102 7.57 5.69 -5.32
C ARG A 102 8.14 4.96 -4.11
N THR A 103 8.16 5.55 -2.93
CA THR A 103 8.67 4.90 -1.71
C THR A 103 7.96 3.57 -1.46
N TYR A 104 6.63 3.52 -1.53
CA TYR A 104 5.89 2.28 -1.33
C TYR A 104 6.08 1.27 -2.47
N GLY A 105 6.17 1.75 -3.71
CA GLY A 105 6.43 0.91 -4.88
C GLY A 105 7.80 0.24 -4.81
N VAL A 106 8.86 0.98 -4.44
CA VAL A 106 10.18 0.37 -4.29
C VAL A 106 10.24 -0.54 -3.06
N SER A 107 9.56 -0.20 -1.96
CA SER A 107 9.42 -1.13 -0.83
C SER A 107 8.69 -2.43 -1.21
N LEU A 108 7.72 -2.39 -2.13
CA LEU A 108 7.05 -3.58 -2.64
C LEU A 108 8.01 -4.48 -3.43
N LEU A 109 8.90 -3.85 -4.20
CA LEU A 109 9.87 -4.52 -5.06
C LEU A 109 11.12 -5.00 -4.29
N LYS A 110 11.18 -4.84 -2.95
CA LYS A 110 12.24 -5.46 -2.16
C LYS A 110 12.08 -6.98 -2.20
N ASP A 111 12.89 -7.66 -3.01
CA ASP A 111 13.26 -9.06 -2.83
C ASP A 111 14.80 -9.12 -2.65
N ASP A 112 15.34 -10.27 -2.22
CA ASP A 112 16.77 -10.45 -1.92
C ASP A 112 17.70 -10.14 -3.12
N ASP A 113 17.19 -10.17 -4.35
CA ASP A 113 17.93 -9.87 -5.59
C ASP A 113 17.69 -8.45 -6.14
N ALA A 114 16.82 -7.65 -5.52
CA ALA A 114 16.55 -6.29 -5.98
C ALA A 114 17.75 -5.38 -5.66
N PRO A 115 18.42 -4.78 -6.67
CA PRO A 115 19.60 -3.99 -6.41
C PRO A 115 19.22 -2.77 -5.56
N GLU A 116 19.96 -2.53 -4.46
CA GLU A 116 19.80 -1.34 -3.58
C GLU A 116 19.83 -0.02 -4.37
N SER A 117 20.33 -0.02 -5.61
CA SER A 117 20.28 1.14 -6.49
C SER A 117 18.85 1.65 -6.76
N ILE A 118 17.82 0.78 -6.82
CA ILE A 118 16.45 1.17 -7.22
C ILE A 118 15.88 2.27 -6.31
N TYR A 119 16.26 2.31 -5.02
CA TYR A 119 15.80 3.34 -4.09
C TYR A 119 16.25 4.75 -4.47
N ASN A 120 17.41 4.90 -5.11
CA ASN A 120 18.04 6.19 -5.41
C ASN A 120 18.14 6.48 -6.91
N LEU A 121 17.68 5.58 -7.78
CA LEU A 121 17.69 5.79 -9.22
C LEU A 121 16.84 7.03 -9.59
N PRO A 122 17.38 7.94 -10.42
CA PRO A 122 16.59 8.95 -11.12
C PRO A 122 15.40 8.32 -11.85
N LEU A 123 14.31 9.06 -12.00
CA LEU A 123 13.08 8.53 -12.59
C LEU A 123 13.29 7.97 -14.00
N ALA A 124 14.13 8.62 -14.82
CA ALA A 124 14.44 8.17 -16.18
C ALA A 124 15.10 6.79 -16.18
N ASP A 125 16.15 6.63 -15.38
CA ASP A 125 16.88 5.37 -15.24
C ASP A 125 16.00 4.26 -14.65
N LEU A 126 15.11 4.62 -13.71
CA LEU A 126 14.13 3.69 -13.13
C LEU A 126 13.14 3.19 -14.19
N GLN A 127 12.65 4.07 -15.07
CA GLN A 127 11.74 3.70 -16.15
C GLN A 127 12.40 2.78 -17.17
N GLU A 128 13.66 3.04 -17.53
CA GLU A 128 14.45 2.18 -18.41
C GLU A 128 14.64 0.79 -17.80
N LEU A 129 15.04 0.72 -16.51
CA LEU A 129 15.20 -0.53 -15.79
C LEU A 129 13.89 -1.32 -15.74
N LEU A 130 12.78 -0.70 -15.33
CA LEU A 130 11.47 -1.37 -15.27
C LEU A 130 10.96 -1.78 -16.66
N GLY A 131 11.32 -1.06 -17.72
CA GLY A 131 11.00 -1.43 -19.10
C GLY A 131 11.70 -2.69 -19.59
N SER A 132 12.73 -3.16 -18.87
CA SER A 132 13.42 -4.42 -19.16
C SER A 132 12.78 -5.66 -18.49
N TYR A 133 11.86 -5.46 -17.54
CA TYR A 133 11.12 -6.52 -16.84
C TYR A 133 9.80 -6.84 -17.56
N ASP A 134 9.35 -8.11 -17.48
CA ASP A 134 8.04 -8.55 -17.99
C ASP A 134 7.14 -9.06 -16.84
N SER A 135 5.86 -9.29 -17.16
CA SER A 135 4.83 -9.92 -16.34
C SER A 135 5.20 -11.28 -15.74
N GLY A 136 6.27 -11.93 -16.21
CA GLY A 136 6.83 -13.16 -15.63
C GLY A 136 7.78 -12.94 -14.44
N ASP A 137 8.21 -11.69 -14.21
CA ASP A 137 9.21 -11.34 -13.19
C ASP A 137 8.58 -10.81 -11.87
N VAL A 138 7.23 -10.88 -11.75
CA VAL A 138 6.44 -10.35 -10.61
C VAL A 138 5.45 -11.36 -10.02
#